data_AF-A0A527ZC52-F1
#
_entry.id   AF-A0A527ZC52-F1
#
_cell.length_a   1.000
_cell.length_b   1.000
_cell.length_c   1.000
_cell.angle_alpha   90.00
_cell.angle_beta   90.00
_cell.angle_gamma   90.00
#
_symmetry.space_group_name_H-M   'P 1'
#
loop_
_entity.id
_entity.type
_entity.pdbx_description
1 polymer ?
#
loop_
_entity_poly.entity_id
_entity_poly.type
_entity_poly.pdbx_seq_one_letter_code
_entity_poly.pdbx_strand_id
1 'polypeptide(L)'
;MIELYGTKLSSRLLLGTAQYPSPAILADAVKASCASAVTVSLRREMAGGKGGEKFWSLIQSLRLHVLPNTAGCHSVKEAVTTAKMAREVFGTNWIKLEVIGNHDTLQPD
;
A
#
# COMPACT_ATOMS: atom_id res chain seq x y z
N MET A 1 8.19 -0.96 19.99
CA MET A 1 8.90 -0.32 18.86
C MET A 1 9.63 -1.40 18.06
N ILE A 2 9.50 -1.38 16.74
CA ILE A 2 10.22 -2.26 15.80
C ILE A 2 11.00 -1.37 14.82
N GLU A 3 12.15 -1.83 14.32
CA GLU A 3 12.91 -1.11 13.29
C GLU A 3 12.91 -1.93 12.00
N LEU A 4 12.47 -1.31 10.91
CA LEU A 4 12.47 -1.90 9.57
C LEU A 4 13.21 -0.97 8.63
N TYR A 5 14.24 -1.47 7.94
CA TYR A 5 15.02 -0.71 6.96
C TYR A 5 15.46 0.69 7.46
N GLY A 6 15.95 0.77 8.70
CA GLY A 6 16.39 2.02 9.34
C GLY A 6 15.27 2.96 9.81
N THR A 7 14.00 2.55 9.71
CA THR A 7 12.85 3.32 10.17
C THR A 7 12.26 2.70 11.44
N LYS A 8 12.14 3.51 12.49
CA LYS A 8 11.52 3.09 13.75
C LYS A 8 10.00 3.23 13.66
N LEU A 9 9.29 2.12 13.83
CA LEU A 9 7.84 2.05 13.89
C LEU A 9 7.39 1.88 15.35
N SER A 10 6.48 2.75 15.79
CA SER A 10 5.94 2.73 17.15
C SER A 10 5.03 1.50 17.37
N SER A 11 4.30 1.10 16.34
CA SER A 11 3.40 -0.05 16.32
C SER A 11 3.96 -1.18 15.44
N ARG A 12 3.64 -2.43 15.82
CA ARG A 12 3.92 -3.63 15.02
C ARG A 12 2.80 -3.95 14.02
N LEU A 13 1.72 -3.16 14.02
CA LEU A 13 0.59 -3.33 13.12
C LEU A 13 0.78 -2.51 11.83
N LEU A 14 0.62 -3.18 10.70
CA LEU A 14 0.53 -2.59 9.37
C LEU A 14 -0.84 -2.94 8.79
N LEU A 15 -1.47 -2.01 8.07
CA LEU A 15 -2.82 -2.22 7.54
C LEU A 15 -2.87 -2.18 6.01
N GLY A 16 -3.82 -2.92 5.44
CA GLY A 16 -4.27 -2.74 4.06
C GLY A 16 -5.21 -1.54 3.92
N THR A 17 -5.37 -1.05 2.69
CA THR A 17 -6.30 0.06 2.36
C THR A 17 -7.46 -0.36 1.44
N ALA A 18 -7.50 -1.63 1.02
CA ALA A 18 -8.57 -2.20 0.21
C ALA A 18 -9.75 -2.68 1.09
N GLN A 19 -10.91 -2.91 0.47
CA GLN A 19 -12.11 -3.52 1.06
C GLN A 19 -12.80 -2.73 2.19
N TYR A 20 -12.38 -1.50 2.48
CA TYR A 20 -13.16 -0.62 3.36
C TYR A 20 -14.42 -0.13 2.65
N PRO A 21 -15.57 -0.07 3.35
CA PRO A 21 -16.83 0.38 2.72
C PRO A 21 -16.80 1.85 2.27
N SER A 22 -15.96 2.68 2.90
CA SER A 22 -15.75 4.07 2.48
C SER A 22 -14.36 4.59 2.89
N PRO A 23 -13.88 5.69 2.27
CA PRO A 23 -12.63 6.34 2.67
C PRO A 23 -12.65 6.87 4.12
N ALA A 24 -13.83 7.28 4.62
CA ALA A 24 -13.98 7.71 6.01
C ALA A 24 -13.76 6.55 6.99
N ILE A 25 -14.34 5.37 6.71
CA ILE A 25 -14.17 4.18 7.56
C ILE A 25 -12.71 3.70 7.53
N LEU A 26 -12.02 3.78 6.38
CA LEU A 26 -10.57 3.53 6.31
C LEU A 26 -9.81 4.47 7.25
N ALA A 27 -10.09 5.77 7.20
CA ALA A 27 -9.40 6.76 8.02
C ALA A 27 -9.60 6.51 9.51
N ASP A 28 -10.83 6.21 9.91
CA ASP A 28 -11.17 5.96 11.31
C ASP A 28 -10.55 4.64 11.80
N ALA A 29 -10.56 3.59 10.99
CA ALA A 29 -9.91 2.32 11.32
C ALA A 29 -8.40 2.49 11.51
N VAL A 30 -7.73 3.23 10.62
CA VAL A 30 -6.29 3.49 10.71
C VAL A 30 -5.94 4.29 11.97
N LYS A 31 -6.74 5.31 12.31
CA LYS A 31 -6.54 6.10 13.54
C LYS A 31 -6.73 5.25 14.79
N ALA A 32 -7.80 4.46 14.83
CA ALA A 32 -8.13 3.62 15.98
C ALA A 32 -7.10 2.50 16.20
N SER A 33 -6.52 1.96 15.13
CA SER A 33 -5.58 0.85 15.22
C SER A 33 -4.16 1.26 15.63
N CYS A 34 -3.85 2.57 15.61
CA CYS A 34 -2.49 3.09 15.79
C CYS A 34 -1.46 2.38 14.88
N ALA A 35 -1.84 2.01 13.66
CA ALA A 35 -0.93 1.36 12.72
C ALA A 35 0.22 2.31 12.35
N SER A 36 1.43 1.79 12.11
CA SER A 36 2.57 2.63 11.72
C SER A 36 2.78 2.72 10.21
N ALA A 37 2.21 1.80 9.44
CA ALA A 37 2.23 1.86 7.98
C ALA A 37 0.93 1.36 7.37
N VAL A 38 0.64 1.85 6.17
CA VAL A 38 -0.47 1.38 5.33
C VAL A 38 0.04 0.92 3.98
N THR A 39 -0.54 -0.17 3.48
CA THR A 39 -0.23 -0.66 2.14
C THR A 39 -1.16 -0.08 1.10
N VAL A 40 -0.61 0.31 -0.05
CA VAL A 40 -1.33 0.91 -1.17
C VAL A 40 -0.96 0.20 -2.47
N SER A 41 -1.91 0.04 -3.39
CA SER A 41 -1.63 -0.49 -4.72
C SER A 41 -1.64 0.63 -5.75
N LEU A 42 -0.71 0.56 -6.72
CA LEU A 42 -0.69 1.50 -7.84
C LEU A 42 -1.98 1.48 -8.66
N ARG A 43 -2.62 0.31 -8.79
CA ARG A 43 -3.89 0.15 -9.52
C ARG A 43 -4.99 1.07 -8.97
N ARG A 44 -5.01 1.29 -7.65
CA ARG A 44 -6.02 2.12 -6.98
C ARG A 44 -5.79 3.61 -7.23
N GLU A 45 -4.54 4.05 -7.28
CA GLU A 45 -4.18 5.42 -7.70
C GLU A 45 -4.47 5.65 -9.19
N MET A 46 -4.10 4.68 -10.02
CA MET A 46 -4.25 4.77 -11.48
C MET A 46 -5.68 4.56 -11.99
N ALA A 47 -6.64 4.22 -11.11
CA ALA A 47 -8.05 4.04 -11.48
C ALA A 47 -8.72 5.32 -12.07
N GLY A 48 -8.02 6.46 -12.05
CA GLY A 48 -8.28 7.59 -12.95
C GLY A 48 -9.21 8.67 -12.40
N GLY A 49 -8.98 9.91 -12.86
CA GLY A 49 -9.80 11.09 -12.54
C GLY A 49 -9.68 11.59 -11.11
N LYS A 50 -10.67 12.38 -10.66
CA LYS A 50 -10.73 12.97 -9.30
C LYS A 50 -10.73 11.93 -8.17
N GLY A 51 -10.89 10.63 -8.45
CA GLY A 51 -10.94 9.57 -7.47
C GLY A 51 -9.57 9.18 -6.90
N GLY A 52 -8.56 9.02 -7.78
CA GLY A 52 -7.18 8.70 -7.38
C GLY A 52 -6.56 9.81 -6.53
N GLU A 53 -6.62 11.05 -7.02
CA GLU A 53 -6.10 12.23 -6.29
C GLU A 53 -6.69 12.38 -4.87
N LYS A 54 -7.99 12.11 -4.71
CA LYS A 54 -8.67 12.13 -3.41
C LYS A 54 -8.20 11.01 -2.49
N PHE A 55 -7.98 9.82 -3.03
CA PHE A 55 -7.45 8.69 -2.26
C PHE A 55 -6.01 8.97 -1.82
N TRP A 56 -5.14 9.47 -2.71
CA TRP A 56 -3.78 9.84 -2.33
C TRP A 56 -3.76 10.93 -1.26
N SER A 57 -4.55 11.98 -1.44
CA SER A 57 -4.70 13.06 -0.46
C SER A 57 -5.14 12.54 0.91
N LEU A 58 -6.06 11.55 0.92
CA LEU A 58 -6.46 10.87 2.15
C LEU A 58 -5.28 10.14 2.78
N ILE A 59 -4.54 9.30 2.03
CA ILE A 59 -3.39 8.56 2.55
C ILE A 59 -2.33 9.50 3.13
N GLN A 60 -2.02 10.59 2.43
CA GLN A 60 -1.10 11.62 2.93
C GLN A 60 -1.60 12.25 4.24
N SER A 61 -2.90 12.49 4.37
CA SER A 61 -3.50 13.06 5.59
C SER A 61 -3.39 12.16 6.82
N LEU A 62 -3.23 10.84 6.63
CA LEU A 62 -3.06 9.88 7.74
C LEU A 62 -1.68 9.97 8.39
N ARG A 63 -0.69 10.59 7.72
CA ARG A 63 0.68 10.81 8.24
C ARG A 63 1.38 9.52 8.72
N LEU A 64 1.16 8.43 8.00
CA LEU A 64 1.80 7.13 8.24
C LEU A 64 2.83 6.82 7.17
N HIS A 65 3.67 5.81 7.43
CA HIS A 65 4.54 5.28 6.39
C HIS A 65 3.70 4.60 5.30
N VAL A 66 4.03 4.88 4.05
CA VAL A 66 3.39 4.27 2.88
C VAL A 66 4.24 3.08 2.43
N LEU A 67 3.62 1.91 2.37
CA LEU A 67 4.22 0.66 1.92
C LEU A 67 3.52 0.19 0.62
N PRO A 68 3.94 0.67 -0.56
CA PRO A 68 3.32 0.26 -1.80
C PRO A 68 3.49 -1.25 -2.03
N ASN A 69 2.58 -1.85 -2.78
CA ASN A 69 2.64 -3.27 -3.14
C ASN A 69 2.59 -3.50 -4.65
N THR A 70 3.00 -4.69 -5.07
CA THR A 70 2.92 -5.14 -6.47
C THR A 70 1.69 -6.04 -6.70
N ALA A 71 0.57 -5.76 -6.01
CA ALA A 71 -0.61 -6.60 -6.05
C ALA A 71 -1.13 -6.86 -7.47
N GLY A 72 -1.44 -8.13 -7.74
CA GLY A 72 -1.93 -8.61 -9.03
C GLY A 72 -0.87 -8.71 -10.13
N CYS A 73 0.42 -8.56 -9.81
CA CYS A 73 1.49 -8.95 -10.74
C CYS A 73 1.62 -10.47 -10.78
N HIS A 74 1.79 -11.02 -11.97
CA HIS A 74 1.91 -12.47 -12.23
C HIS A 74 3.28 -12.86 -12.80
N SER A 75 4.20 -11.91 -12.91
CA SER A 75 5.57 -12.16 -13.32
C SER A 75 6.55 -11.23 -12.62
N VAL A 76 7.81 -11.64 -12.54
CA VAL A 76 8.91 -10.80 -12.03
C VAL A 76 8.98 -9.46 -12.78
N LYS A 77 8.80 -9.48 -14.11
CA LYS A 77 8.85 -8.27 -14.95
C LYS A 77 7.75 -7.28 -14.57
N GLU A 78 6.54 -7.75 -14.32
CA GLU A 78 5.42 -6.91 -13.87
C GLU A 78 5.67 -6.34 -12.47
N ALA A 79 6.12 -7.18 -11.53
CA ALA A 79 6.36 -6.75 -10.17
C ALA A 79 7.48 -5.70 -10.09
N VAL A 80 8.60 -5.91 -10.79
CA VAL A 80 9.71 -4.95 -10.84
C VAL A 80 9.27 -3.64 -11.51
N THR A 81 8.52 -3.70 -12.61
CA THR A 81 7.98 -2.49 -13.27
C THR A 81 7.07 -1.71 -12.32
N THR A 82 6.14 -2.40 -11.66
CA THR A 82 5.21 -1.81 -10.69
C THR A 82 5.94 -1.22 -9.50
N ALA A 83 6.96 -1.90 -8.96
CA ALA A 83 7.77 -1.38 -7.86
C ALA A 83 8.50 -0.09 -8.23
N LYS A 84 9.08 -0.02 -9.44
CA LYS A 84 9.74 1.21 -9.94
C LYS A 84 8.75 2.36 -10.06
N MET A 85 7.59 2.13 -10.66
CA MET A 85 6.53 3.14 -10.76
C MET A 85 6.06 3.60 -9.37
N ALA A 86 5.90 2.68 -8.43
CA ALA A 86 5.40 2.98 -7.10
C ALA A 86 6.38 3.87 -6.34
N ARG A 87 7.69 3.64 -6.50
CA ARG A 87 8.71 4.52 -5.94
C ARG A 87 8.58 5.95 -6.46
N GLU A 88 8.38 6.14 -7.77
CA GLU A 88 8.24 7.48 -8.35
C GLU A 88 6.93 8.16 -7.92
N VAL A 89 5.82 7.41 -7.84
CA VAL A 89 4.51 7.96 -7.46
C VAL A 89 4.42 8.29 -5.96
N PHE A 90 4.95 7.42 -5.10
CA PHE A 90 4.77 7.53 -3.65
C PHE A 90 6.00 8.07 -2.92
N GLY A 91 7.13 8.27 -3.61
CA GLY A 91 8.35 8.85 -3.03
C GLY A 91 8.99 7.99 -1.93
N THR A 92 8.89 6.66 -2.01
CA THR A 92 9.39 5.74 -0.99
C THR A 92 10.22 4.60 -1.60
N ASN A 93 11.26 4.18 -0.89
CA ASN A 93 12.09 3.03 -1.25
C ASN A 93 11.54 1.70 -0.75
N TRP A 94 10.43 1.70 -0.01
CA TRP A 94 9.79 0.50 0.50
C TRP A 94 8.88 -0.13 -0.55
N ILE A 95 8.84 -1.47 -0.57
CA ILE A 95 7.91 -2.22 -1.41
C ILE A 95 7.50 -3.52 -0.72
N LYS A 96 6.21 -3.83 -0.74
CA LYS A 96 5.66 -5.15 -0.43
C LYS A 96 5.59 -5.95 -1.74
N LEU A 97 6.57 -6.81 -1.94
CA LEU A 97 6.63 -7.67 -3.12
C LEU A 97 5.53 -8.74 -3.05
N GLU A 98 4.73 -8.79 -4.09
CA GLU A 98 3.69 -9.79 -4.35
C GLU A 98 3.81 -10.23 -5.82
N VAL A 99 4.01 -11.52 -6.05
CA VAL A 99 3.95 -12.16 -7.38
C VAL A 99 2.99 -13.32 -7.24
N ILE A 100 1.85 -13.26 -7.93
CA ILE A 100 0.75 -14.21 -7.73
C ILE A 100 0.91 -15.39 -8.70
N GLY A 101 1.19 -16.57 -8.15
CA GLY A 101 1.28 -17.83 -8.90
C GLY A 101 -0.08 -18.49 -9.13
N ASN A 102 -1.03 -18.31 -8.19
CA ASN A 102 -2.39 -18.83 -8.32
C ASN A 102 -3.43 -17.74 -7.99
N HIS A 103 -4.38 -17.52 -8.91
CA HIS A 103 -5.36 -16.44 -8.78
C HIS A 103 -6.45 -16.71 -7.73
N ASP A 104 -6.86 -17.97 -7.56
CA ASP A 104 -7.94 -18.35 -6.65
C ASP A 104 -7.45 -18.40 -5.19
N THR A 105 -6.25 -18.93 -4.98
CA THR A 105 -5.66 -19.06 -3.64
C THR A 105 -4.80 -17.87 -3.24
N LEU A 106 -4.46 -16.99 -4.19
CA LEU A 106 -3.49 -15.90 -4.03
C LEU A 106 -2.10 -16.36 -3.55
N GLN A 107 -1.78 -17.64 -3.75
CA GLN A 107 -0.47 -18.18 -3.41
C GLN A 107 0.61 -17.49 -4.24
N PRO A 108 1.73 -17.08 -3.62
CA PRO A 108 2.83 -16.50 -4.36
C PRO A 108 3.54 -17.55 -5.24
N ASP A 109 4.08 -17.07 -6.37
CA ASP A 109 5.09 -17.80 -7.17
C ASP A 109 6.49 -17.62 -6.54
#